data_AF-W7TYQ6-F1
#
_entry.id   AF-W7TYQ6-F1
#
_cell.length_a   1.000
_cell.length_b   1.000
_cell.length_c   1.000
_cell.angle_alpha   90.00
_cell.angle_beta   90.00
_cell.angle_gamma   90.00
#
_symmetry.space_group_name_H-M   'P 1'
#
loop_
_entity.id
_entity.type
_entity.pdbx_description
1 polymer ?
#
loop_
_entity_poly.entity_id
_entity_poly.type
_entity_poly.pdbx_seq_one_letter_code
_entity_poly.pdbx_strand_id
1 'polypeptide(L)'
;MTSHLHDHTQSRNRVTNGDVNDKRLNQDGAGQESTEQAHHQQHGAHKDSDGRPRLIKIVLTGGPCGGKTTSLARLSEFFRTHGFRVFTVPEAATTLWSNGVALADILGSNETQYWFQDAVLDFQIHLEDGMERIARSLGRPSVILCDRGTLDGAAYVSKELWEELVKKKGLELLSIREGRYDAIFHLVTAAMGAEPFYSLLTNVTRTESPGFAREVDMKTQGVWNGHPRHYVIDNSTDFEGKLARVQDEAARLVGLPQLPRGADRWFLRKKPKPDSFTVPFEKTQVRKVYLMNVGRPLPDGRKVSVEYNYVEERSQDGSVAYAHTSKQRLDDGHEAELKRIIDAREFYSRSTTMADPSRKEVFQTRYSFLWAQQAFVVIHHHSDAKTKFGPELFTLRRQAKGGIPEFPPFLDVGEHIEDEDGLFPFPTRPSPTKSNTTSMK
;
A
#
# COMPACT_ATOMS: atom_id res chain seq x y z
N MET A 1 15.41 -60.55 22.01
CA MET A 1 15.60 -60.92 23.42
C MET A 1 14.86 -59.90 24.28
N THR A 2 13.81 -60.36 24.97
CA THR A 2 13.25 -59.88 26.26
C THR A 2 12.91 -58.39 26.39
N SER A 3 11.64 -57.95 26.36
CA SER A 3 10.47 -58.19 27.25
C SER A 3 10.41 -57.29 28.49
N HIS A 4 9.27 -56.60 28.65
CA HIS A 4 8.45 -56.33 29.87
C HIS A 4 7.71 -55.00 29.65
N LEU A 5 6.41 -54.93 29.29
CA LEU A 5 5.17 -55.29 30.02
C LEU A 5 5.14 -54.79 31.46
N HIS A 6 4.32 -53.77 31.72
CA HIS A 6 3.28 -53.80 32.76
C HIS A 6 2.11 -52.89 32.38
N ASP A 7 0.95 -53.54 32.31
CA ASP A 7 -0.41 -53.01 32.26
C ASP A 7 -0.88 -52.79 33.70
N HIS A 8 -1.79 -51.83 33.94
CA HIS A 8 -2.97 -52.07 34.79
C HIS A 8 -3.88 -50.84 34.96
N THR A 9 -5.14 -51.09 34.59
CA THR A 9 -6.42 -50.78 35.26
C THR A 9 -7.11 -49.42 35.10
N GLN A 10 -8.25 -49.54 34.41
CA GLN A 10 -9.46 -48.74 34.47
C GLN A 10 -10.00 -48.56 35.91
N SER A 11 -10.61 -47.41 36.19
CA SER A 11 -11.77 -47.36 37.06
C SER A 11 -12.87 -46.50 36.42
N ARG A 12 -14.03 -47.14 36.22
CA ARG A 12 -15.32 -46.51 35.92
C ARG A 12 -15.89 -45.99 37.23
N ASN A 13 -16.47 -44.80 37.23
CA ASN A 13 -17.54 -44.46 38.16
C ASN A 13 -18.66 -43.70 37.43
N ARG A 14 -19.88 -44.20 37.61
CA ARG A 14 -21.14 -43.77 37.01
C ARG A 14 -22.07 -43.44 38.17
N VAL A 15 -22.47 -42.18 38.35
CA VAL A 15 -23.53 -41.74 39.29
C VAL A 15 -24.22 -40.50 38.67
N THR A 16 -25.29 -40.72 37.90
CA THR A 16 -26.73 -40.40 38.17
C THR A 16 -27.15 -38.95 37.95
N ASN A 17 -28.21 -38.83 37.16
CA ASN A 17 -29.03 -37.63 36.91
C ASN A 17 -29.48 -36.94 38.20
N GLY A 18 -29.46 -35.61 38.16
CA GLY A 18 -30.22 -34.73 39.04
C GLY A 18 -30.74 -33.56 38.21
N ASP A 19 -32.01 -33.58 37.87
CA ASP A 19 -32.75 -32.47 37.29
C ASP A 19 -32.78 -31.29 38.27
N VAL A 20 -32.27 -30.13 37.86
CA VAL A 20 -32.74 -28.85 38.38
C VAL A 20 -32.94 -27.91 37.21
N ASN A 21 -34.22 -27.75 36.85
CA ASN A 21 -34.75 -26.62 36.11
C ASN A 21 -34.33 -25.33 36.83
N ASP A 22 -33.58 -24.45 36.15
CA ASP A 22 -33.72 -23.03 36.43
C ASP A 22 -33.74 -22.24 35.11
N LYS A 23 -34.90 -21.63 34.88
CA LYS A 23 -35.18 -20.74 33.77
C LYS A 23 -34.50 -19.40 34.08
N ARG A 24 -33.39 -19.09 33.40
CA ARG A 24 -33.01 -17.70 33.17
C ARG A 24 -32.79 -17.44 31.69
N LEU A 25 -33.70 -16.59 31.20
CA LEU A 25 -33.86 -16.06 29.87
C LEU A 25 -32.57 -15.51 29.27
N ASN A 26 -32.31 -15.98 28.04
CA ASN A 26 -31.57 -15.36 26.95
C ASN A 26 -31.52 -13.83 27.00
N GLN A 27 -30.35 -13.26 27.28
CA GLN A 27 -29.93 -11.93 26.80
C GLN A 27 -28.40 -11.85 26.65
N ASP A 28 -27.75 -12.76 25.92
CA ASP A 28 -26.30 -12.63 25.60
C ASP A 28 -25.92 -13.05 24.17
N GLY A 29 -26.89 -13.41 23.31
CA GLY A 29 -26.61 -14.00 21.99
C GLY A 29 -26.18 -13.03 20.87
N ALA A 30 -26.52 -11.73 20.96
CA ALA A 30 -26.31 -10.80 19.84
C ALA A 30 -24.88 -10.26 19.71
N GLY A 31 -24.11 -10.26 20.82
CA GLY A 31 -22.73 -9.77 20.85
C GLY A 31 -21.69 -10.81 20.42
N GLN A 32 -21.96 -12.10 20.67
CA GLN A 32 -21.04 -13.21 20.35
C GLN A 32 -21.13 -13.67 18.89
N GLU A 33 -22.32 -13.67 18.29
CA GLU A 33 -22.49 -14.05 16.87
C GLU A 33 -21.78 -13.05 15.93
N SER A 34 -21.74 -11.76 16.26
CA SER A 34 -21.05 -10.74 15.44
C SER A 34 -19.53 -10.82 15.55
N THR A 35 -18.98 -11.22 16.70
CA THR A 35 -17.54 -11.43 16.89
C THR A 35 -17.07 -12.75 16.25
N GLU A 36 -17.86 -13.82 16.34
CA GLU A 36 -17.56 -15.09 15.66
C GLU A 36 -17.63 -14.95 14.14
N GLN A 37 -18.58 -14.19 13.59
CA GLN A 37 -18.65 -13.89 12.16
C GLN A 37 -17.45 -13.05 11.69
N ALA A 38 -16.98 -12.08 12.49
CA ALA A 38 -15.76 -11.32 12.21
C ALA A 38 -14.49 -12.20 12.28
N HIS A 39 -14.41 -13.11 13.26
CA HIS A 39 -13.33 -14.09 13.38
C HIS A 39 -13.29 -15.09 12.21
N HIS A 40 -14.45 -15.56 11.74
CA HIS A 40 -14.54 -16.47 10.58
C HIS A 40 -14.23 -15.75 9.25
N GLN A 41 -14.66 -14.49 9.10
CA GLN A 41 -14.36 -13.70 7.89
C GLN A 41 -12.87 -13.35 7.75
N GLN A 42 -12.16 -13.02 8.84
CA GLN A 42 -10.71 -12.77 8.78
C GLN A 42 -9.93 -14.05 8.48
N HIS A 43 -10.26 -15.20 9.08
CA HIS A 43 -9.56 -16.45 8.80
C HIS A 43 -9.86 -17.02 7.41
N GLY A 44 -11.05 -16.77 6.85
CA GLY A 44 -11.41 -17.16 5.49
C GLY A 44 -10.70 -16.36 4.39
N ALA A 45 -10.42 -15.07 4.60
CA ALA A 45 -9.78 -14.21 3.59
C ALA A 45 -8.32 -14.61 3.27
N HIS A 46 -7.68 -15.31 4.19
CA HIS A 46 -6.24 -15.58 4.20
C HIS A 46 -5.85 -16.98 3.71
N LYS A 47 -6.83 -17.85 3.41
CA LYS A 47 -6.60 -19.20 2.88
C LYS A 47 -7.23 -19.37 1.49
N ASP A 48 -6.61 -20.18 0.64
CA ASP A 48 -7.18 -20.60 -0.64
C ASP A 48 -8.12 -21.80 -0.48
N SER A 49 -8.70 -22.27 -1.60
CA SER A 49 -9.63 -23.41 -1.63
C SER A 49 -9.05 -24.71 -1.09
N ASP A 50 -7.72 -24.84 -1.11
CA ASP A 50 -6.99 -26.01 -0.63
C ASP A 50 -6.50 -25.84 0.82
N GLY A 51 -6.93 -24.76 1.50
CA GLY A 51 -6.54 -24.43 2.86
C GLY A 51 -5.11 -23.90 3.00
N ARG A 52 -4.41 -23.62 1.89
CA ARG A 52 -3.06 -23.05 1.89
C ARG A 52 -3.12 -21.54 2.05
N PRO A 53 -2.06 -20.89 2.57
CA PRO A 53 -1.99 -19.44 2.65
C PRO A 53 -2.13 -18.81 1.26
N ARG A 54 -3.08 -17.89 1.11
CA ARG A 54 -3.46 -17.31 -0.16
C ARG A 54 -2.31 -16.48 -0.75
N LEU A 55 -1.92 -16.75 -2.00
CA LEU A 55 -0.99 -15.93 -2.78
C LEU A 55 -1.73 -15.28 -3.95
N ILE A 56 -1.59 -13.98 -4.11
CA ILE A 56 -2.22 -13.21 -5.19
C ILE A 56 -1.16 -12.38 -5.91
N LYS A 57 -1.13 -12.43 -7.23
CA LYS A 57 -0.24 -11.64 -8.09
C LYS A 57 -1.03 -10.60 -8.87
N ILE A 58 -0.72 -9.33 -8.64
CA ILE A 58 -1.41 -8.17 -9.24
C ILE A 58 -0.41 -7.37 -10.07
N VAL A 59 -0.79 -7.04 -11.31
CA VAL A 59 -0.02 -6.13 -12.17
C VAL A 59 -0.61 -4.73 -12.10
N LEU A 60 0.25 -3.73 -11.91
CA LEU A 60 -0.06 -2.33 -12.16
C LEU A 60 0.50 -1.95 -13.53
N THR A 61 -0.38 -1.69 -14.50
CA THR A 61 -0.03 -1.39 -15.90
C THR A 61 -0.63 -0.05 -16.34
N GLY A 62 -0.41 0.32 -17.61
CA GLY A 62 -0.87 1.56 -18.23
C GLY A 62 0.26 2.45 -18.73
N GLY A 63 -0.13 3.57 -19.34
CA GLY A 63 0.78 4.55 -19.92
C GLY A 63 1.64 5.28 -18.87
N PRO A 64 2.64 6.06 -19.33
CA PRO A 64 3.42 6.91 -18.45
C PRO A 64 2.51 7.92 -17.74
N CYS A 65 2.90 8.33 -16.53
CA CYS A 65 2.12 9.26 -15.69
C CYS A 65 0.70 8.78 -15.31
N GLY A 66 0.43 7.46 -15.26
CA GLY A 66 -0.86 6.93 -14.81
C GLY A 66 -1.07 6.87 -13.28
N GLY A 67 0.00 7.03 -12.48
CA GLY A 67 -0.04 6.89 -11.02
C GLY A 67 0.38 5.51 -10.48
N LYS A 68 1.01 4.67 -11.32
CA LYS A 68 1.47 3.31 -10.97
C LYS A 68 2.36 3.27 -9.72
N THR A 69 3.42 4.08 -9.69
CA THR A 69 4.38 4.11 -8.56
C THR A 69 3.71 4.48 -7.23
N THR A 70 2.81 5.46 -7.24
CA THR A 70 2.03 5.84 -6.05
C THR A 70 1.07 4.73 -5.64
N SER A 71 0.38 4.11 -6.59
CA SER A 71 -0.52 2.98 -6.34
C SER A 71 0.23 1.80 -5.74
N LEU A 72 1.40 1.46 -6.29
CA LEU A 72 2.26 0.39 -5.80
C LEU A 72 2.63 0.61 -4.33
N ALA A 73 3.05 1.82 -3.98
CA ALA A 73 3.43 2.17 -2.61
C ALA A 73 2.24 2.15 -1.64
N ARG A 74 1.07 2.62 -2.08
CA ARG A 74 -0.15 2.63 -1.25
C ARG A 74 -0.74 1.24 -1.05
N LEU A 75 -0.84 0.44 -2.11
CA LEU A 75 -1.26 -0.97 -2.01
C LEU A 75 -0.31 -1.78 -1.14
N SER A 76 0.99 -1.51 -1.26
CA SER A 76 2.02 -2.12 -0.44
C SER A 76 1.85 -1.86 1.05
N GLU A 77 1.43 -0.65 1.43
CA GLU A 77 1.10 -0.32 2.82
C GLU A 77 -0.24 -0.93 3.23
N PHE A 78 -1.25 -0.81 2.39
CA PHE A 78 -2.60 -1.31 2.62
C PHE A 78 -2.57 -2.81 2.96
N PHE A 79 -1.96 -3.64 2.12
CA PHE A 79 -1.91 -5.08 2.33
C PHE A 79 -1.13 -5.48 3.59
N ARG A 80 -0.01 -4.82 3.88
CA ARG A 80 0.77 -5.07 5.12
C ARG A 80 -0.03 -4.73 6.38
N THR A 81 -0.82 -3.67 6.32
CA THR A 81 -1.72 -3.24 7.41
C THR A 81 -2.84 -4.26 7.66
N HIS A 82 -3.18 -5.07 6.64
CA HIS A 82 -4.18 -6.12 6.70
C HIS A 82 -3.57 -7.53 6.76
N GLY A 83 -2.34 -7.67 7.29
CA GLY A 83 -1.73 -8.96 7.61
C GLY A 83 -1.13 -9.74 6.43
N PHE A 84 -1.09 -9.17 5.23
CA PHE A 84 -0.44 -9.80 4.09
C PHE A 84 1.07 -9.54 4.08
N ARG A 85 1.85 -10.56 3.72
CA ARG A 85 3.22 -10.36 3.30
C ARG A 85 3.24 -9.78 1.89
N VAL A 86 3.86 -8.62 1.70
CA VAL A 86 3.90 -7.95 0.40
C VAL A 86 5.30 -8.01 -0.21
N PHE A 87 5.35 -8.50 -1.45
CA PHE A 87 6.49 -8.45 -2.34
C PHE A 87 6.20 -7.52 -3.51
N THR A 88 7.24 -6.85 -4.00
CA THR A 88 7.13 -5.94 -5.15
C THR A 88 8.14 -6.36 -6.20
N VAL A 89 7.68 -6.53 -7.44
CA VAL A 89 8.54 -6.75 -8.60
C VAL A 89 8.73 -5.39 -9.28
N PRO A 90 9.97 -4.87 -9.35
CA PRO A 90 10.24 -3.60 -10.01
C PRO A 90 10.05 -3.70 -11.53
N GLU A 91 9.87 -2.55 -12.17
CA GLU A 91 9.80 -2.46 -13.63
C GLU A 91 11.11 -3.00 -14.25
N ALA A 92 11.01 -4.15 -14.94
CA ALA A 92 12.15 -4.83 -15.54
C ALA A 92 12.97 -3.92 -16.45
N ALA A 93 12.29 -3.16 -17.30
CA ALA A 93 12.93 -2.25 -18.25
C ALA A 93 13.69 -1.11 -17.55
N THR A 94 13.13 -0.49 -16.50
CA THR A 94 13.81 0.52 -15.65
C THR A 94 15.04 -0.04 -14.96
N THR A 95 15.00 -1.31 -14.58
CA THR A 95 16.16 -1.99 -14.01
C THR A 95 17.27 -2.13 -15.05
N LEU A 96 16.95 -2.55 -16.28
CA LEU A 96 17.93 -2.66 -17.37
C LEU A 96 18.53 -1.30 -17.75
N TRP A 97 17.71 -0.25 -17.89
CA TRP A 97 18.20 1.11 -18.17
C TRP A 97 19.14 1.63 -17.09
N SER A 98 18.83 1.35 -15.81
CA SER A 98 19.65 1.77 -14.68
C SER A 98 20.99 1.02 -14.59
N ASN A 99 21.16 -0.07 -15.35
CA ASN A 99 22.36 -0.90 -15.36
C ASN A 99 23.15 -0.83 -16.68
N GLY A 100 22.98 0.26 -17.43
CA GLY A 100 23.84 0.60 -18.57
C GLY A 100 23.24 0.35 -19.95
N VAL A 101 22.01 -0.15 -20.04
CA VAL A 101 21.31 -0.22 -21.34
C VAL A 101 20.87 1.19 -21.75
N ALA A 102 21.37 1.70 -22.88
CA ALA A 102 20.98 3.02 -23.37
C ALA A 102 19.79 2.93 -24.35
N LEU A 103 18.85 3.87 -24.22
CA LEU A 103 17.71 3.97 -25.13
C LEU A 103 18.15 4.15 -26.60
N ALA A 104 19.25 4.85 -26.83
CA ALA A 104 19.82 5.05 -28.16
C ALA A 104 20.22 3.74 -28.85
N ASP A 105 20.72 2.76 -28.09
CA ASP A 105 21.11 1.44 -28.61
C ASP A 105 19.88 0.63 -29.02
N ILE A 106 18.80 0.75 -28.26
CA ILE A 106 17.53 0.03 -28.49
C ILE A 106 16.79 0.61 -29.69
N LEU A 107 16.80 1.93 -29.89
CA LEU A 107 16.10 2.59 -30.99
C LEU A 107 16.80 2.41 -32.36
N GLY A 108 17.96 1.76 -32.40
CA GLY A 108 18.79 1.62 -33.61
C GLY A 108 18.26 0.65 -34.67
N SER A 109 17.54 -0.42 -34.30
CA SER A 109 16.98 -1.40 -35.25
C SER A 109 15.88 -2.26 -34.65
N ASN A 110 15.10 -2.96 -35.49
CA ASN A 110 14.14 -3.97 -35.01
C ASN A 110 14.83 -5.13 -34.27
N GLU A 111 16.08 -5.44 -34.61
CA GLU A 111 16.86 -6.49 -33.95
C GLU A 111 17.22 -6.08 -32.51
N THR A 112 17.67 -4.85 -32.29
CA THR A 112 17.97 -4.39 -30.93
C THR A 112 16.71 -4.21 -30.08
N GLN A 113 15.60 -3.79 -30.68
CA GLN A 113 14.29 -3.80 -30.02
C GLN A 113 13.84 -5.21 -29.62
N TYR A 114 14.02 -6.20 -30.50
CA TYR A 114 13.72 -7.60 -30.22
C TYR A 114 14.49 -8.08 -28.99
N TRP A 115 15.82 -7.96 -29.01
CA TRP A 115 16.67 -8.46 -27.92
C TRP A 115 16.42 -7.71 -26.61
N PHE A 116 16.09 -6.43 -26.67
CA PHE A 116 15.71 -5.69 -25.49
C PHE A 116 14.40 -6.21 -24.88
N GLN A 117 13.35 -6.40 -25.69
CA GLN A 117 12.09 -6.97 -25.20
C GLN A 117 12.25 -8.42 -24.73
N ASP A 118 13.12 -9.20 -25.37
CA ASP A 118 13.45 -10.57 -24.99
C ASP A 118 14.04 -10.61 -23.58
N ALA A 119 15.02 -9.74 -23.32
CA ALA A 119 15.65 -9.59 -22.00
C ALA A 119 14.68 -9.04 -20.95
N VAL A 120 13.82 -8.06 -21.30
CA VAL A 120 12.78 -7.53 -20.39
C VAL A 120 11.83 -8.64 -19.96
N LEU A 121 11.33 -9.44 -20.92
CA LEU A 121 10.37 -10.51 -20.64
C LEU A 121 10.98 -11.61 -19.78
N ASP A 122 12.21 -12.05 -20.10
CA ASP A 122 12.90 -13.06 -19.29
C ASP A 122 13.15 -12.55 -17.88
N PHE A 123 13.66 -11.32 -17.75
CA PHE A 123 13.94 -10.75 -16.44
C PHE A 123 12.67 -10.60 -15.59
N GLN A 124 11.58 -10.13 -16.19
CA GLN A 124 10.27 -10.03 -15.54
C GLN A 124 9.81 -11.41 -15.02
N ILE A 125 9.81 -12.43 -15.87
CA ILE A 125 9.41 -13.80 -15.50
C ILE A 125 10.27 -14.34 -14.36
N HIS A 126 11.59 -14.19 -14.44
CA HIS A 126 12.50 -14.72 -13.42
C HIS A 126 12.32 -14.03 -12.07
N LEU A 127 12.12 -12.70 -12.05
CA LEU A 127 11.84 -11.97 -10.83
C LEU A 127 10.50 -12.39 -10.21
N GLU A 128 9.44 -12.48 -11.02
CA GLU A 128 8.12 -12.92 -10.56
C GLU A 128 8.16 -14.32 -9.96
N ASP A 129 8.74 -15.29 -10.67
CA ASP A 129 8.83 -16.68 -10.22
C ASP A 129 9.70 -16.78 -8.95
N GLY A 130 10.76 -15.96 -8.84
CA GLY A 130 11.58 -15.85 -7.65
C GLY A 130 10.81 -15.37 -6.43
N MET A 131 10.07 -14.26 -6.58
CA MET A 131 9.24 -13.70 -5.51
C MET A 131 8.13 -14.67 -5.10
N GLU A 132 7.53 -15.37 -6.08
CA GLU A 132 6.50 -16.39 -5.82
C GLU A 132 7.03 -17.57 -5.03
N ARG A 133 8.22 -18.11 -5.37
CA ARG A 133 8.84 -19.18 -4.57
C ARG A 133 9.07 -18.76 -3.13
N ILE A 134 9.54 -17.54 -2.90
CA ILE A 134 9.75 -17.00 -1.54
C ILE A 134 8.41 -16.82 -0.83
N ALA A 135 7.41 -16.21 -1.48
CA ALA A 135 6.09 -16.01 -0.89
C ALA A 135 5.44 -17.32 -0.45
N ARG A 136 5.49 -18.35 -1.30
CA ARG A 136 4.92 -19.68 -1.00
C ARG A 136 5.62 -20.39 0.14
N SER A 137 6.93 -20.18 0.34
CA SER A 137 7.68 -20.83 1.42
C SER A 137 7.39 -20.26 2.81
N LEU A 138 6.84 -19.04 2.90
CA LEU A 138 6.61 -18.36 4.18
C LEU A 138 5.40 -18.90 4.96
N GLY A 139 4.52 -19.69 4.35
CA GLY A 139 3.33 -20.18 5.03
C GLY A 139 2.36 -19.07 5.45
N ARG A 140 2.44 -17.88 4.83
CA ARG A 140 1.63 -16.69 5.16
C ARG A 140 0.89 -16.16 3.94
N PRO A 141 -0.30 -15.56 4.13
CA PRO A 141 -1.02 -14.88 3.06
C PRO A 141 -0.12 -13.80 2.46
N SER A 142 0.00 -13.79 1.15
CA SER A 142 0.99 -12.99 0.45
C SER A 142 0.40 -12.32 -0.79
N VAL A 143 0.90 -11.13 -1.11
CA VAL A 143 0.59 -10.41 -2.34
C VAL A 143 1.90 -10.06 -3.04
N ILE A 144 1.96 -10.32 -4.35
CA ILE A 144 3.02 -9.87 -5.24
C ILE A 144 2.44 -8.75 -6.10
N LEU A 145 3.04 -7.56 -6.00
CA LEU A 145 2.67 -6.41 -6.81
C LEU A 145 3.74 -6.18 -7.89
N CYS A 146 3.38 -6.29 -9.15
CA CYS A 146 4.29 -6.07 -10.27
C CYS A 146 4.10 -4.66 -10.85
N ASP A 147 5.18 -3.88 -10.93
CA ASP A 147 5.21 -2.65 -11.73
C ASP A 147 5.45 -3.05 -13.19
N ARG A 148 4.35 -3.15 -13.96
CA ARG A 148 4.22 -3.84 -15.26
C ARG A 148 4.28 -5.36 -15.19
N GLY A 149 3.67 -6.00 -16.19
CA GLY A 149 3.66 -7.45 -16.36
C GLY A 149 4.23 -7.91 -17.70
N THR A 150 4.18 -9.21 -17.97
CA THR A 150 4.79 -9.84 -19.14
C THR A 150 4.23 -9.37 -20.48
N LEU A 151 3.01 -8.82 -20.53
CA LEU A 151 2.43 -8.31 -21.79
C LEU A 151 2.71 -6.83 -22.04
N ASP A 152 3.17 -6.06 -21.07
CA ASP A 152 3.40 -4.62 -21.24
C ASP A 152 4.39 -4.31 -22.37
N GLY A 153 5.39 -5.18 -22.59
CA GLY A 153 6.38 -5.04 -23.66
C GLY A 153 5.77 -4.99 -25.07
N ALA A 154 4.64 -5.66 -25.27
CA ALA A 154 3.93 -5.70 -26.54
C ALA A 154 3.42 -4.31 -27.00
N ALA A 155 3.24 -3.37 -26.06
CA ALA A 155 2.81 -2.01 -26.38
C ALA A 155 3.93 -1.17 -27.04
N TYR A 156 5.18 -1.61 -26.95
CA TYR A 156 6.38 -0.86 -27.36
C TYR A 156 7.04 -1.36 -28.64
N VAL A 157 6.56 -2.47 -29.20
CA VAL A 157 7.08 -3.07 -30.45
C VAL A 157 5.95 -3.34 -31.44
N SER A 158 6.28 -3.70 -32.69
CA SER A 158 5.26 -4.13 -33.64
C SER A 158 4.65 -5.47 -33.23
N LYS A 159 3.42 -5.72 -33.68
CA LYS A 159 2.69 -6.95 -33.39
C LYS A 159 3.45 -8.18 -33.91
N GLU A 160 4.05 -8.07 -35.10
CA GLU A 160 4.80 -9.14 -35.75
C GLU A 160 6.05 -9.50 -34.93
N LEU A 161 6.77 -8.49 -34.45
CA LEU A 161 7.96 -8.68 -33.62
C LEU A 161 7.61 -9.34 -32.28
N TRP A 162 6.50 -8.92 -31.66
CA TRP A 162 6.01 -9.51 -30.42
C TRP A 162 5.59 -10.97 -30.59
N GLU A 163 4.83 -11.28 -31.65
CA GLU A 163 4.39 -12.65 -31.95
C GLU A 163 5.59 -13.57 -32.25
N GLU A 164 6.59 -13.06 -32.97
CA GLU A 164 7.85 -13.77 -33.21
C GLU A 164 8.57 -14.09 -31.90
N LEU A 165 8.70 -13.12 -31.00
CA LEU A 165 9.37 -13.25 -29.71
C LEU A 165 8.69 -14.30 -28.83
N VAL A 166 7.37 -14.18 -28.65
CA VAL A 166 6.57 -15.12 -27.85
C VAL A 166 6.67 -16.54 -28.41
N LYS A 167 6.58 -16.68 -29.74
CA LYS A 167 6.71 -17.97 -30.43
C LYS A 167 8.10 -18.58 -30.25
N LYS A 168 9.16 -17.81 -30.43
CA LYS A 168 10.56 -18.28 -30.28
C LYS A 168 10.87 -18.73 -28.86
N LYS A 169 10.29 -18.06 -27.85
CA LYS A 169 10.41 -18.48 -26.44
C LYS A 169 9.53 -19.69 -26.09
N GLY A 170 8.67 -20.16 -27.00
CA GLY A 170 7.74 -21.26 -26.74
C GLY A 170 6.70 -20.91 -25.66
N LEU A 171 6.38 -19.62 -25.51
CA LEU A 171 5.40 -19.14 -24.54
C LEU A 171 4.00 -19.15 -25.16
N GLU A 172 3.02 -19.59 -24.38
CA GLU A 172 1.61 -19.46 -24.76
C GLU A 172 1.02 -18.18 -24.18
N LEU A 173 0.31 -17.41 -25.01
CA LEU A 173 -0.31 -16.15 -24.61
C LEU A 173 -1.24 -16.33 -23.40
N LEU A 174 -2.03 -17.40 -23.37
CA LEU A 174 -2.93 -17.73 -22.27
C LEU A 174 -2.16 -17.89 -20.93
N SER A 175 -1.02 -18.57 -20.98
CA SER A 175 -0.18 -18.83 -19.80
C SER A 175 0.40 -17.54 -19.24
N ILE A 176 0.95 -16.67 -20.10
CA ILE A 176 1.56 -15.41 -19.65
C ILE A 176 0.54 -14.30 -19.37
N ARG A 177 -0.71 -14.41 -19.87
CA ARG A 177 -1.79 -13.46 -19.59
C ARG A 177 -2.58 -13.84 -18.34
N GLU A 178 -3.22 -15.01 -18.37
CA GLU A 178 -4.22 -15.47 -17.39
C GLU A 178 -3.62 -16.44 -16.38
N GLY A 179 -2.69 -17.29 -16.81
CA GLY A 179 -2.04 -18.26 -15.92
C GLY A 179 -1.12 -17.62 -14.89
N ARG A 180 -0.61 -16.41 -15.15
CA ARG A 180 0.39 -15.74 -14.31
C ARG A 180 -0.18 -14.75 -13.30
N TYR A 181 -1.27 -14.08 -13.61
CA TYR A 181 -1.77 -12.94 -12.85
C TYR A 181 -3.21 -13.16 -12.39
N ASP A 182 -3.49 -12.80 -11.14
CA ASP A 182 -4.85 -12.87 -10.59
C ASP A 182 -5.68 -11.66 -10.96
N ALA A 183 -5.05 -10.51 -11.22
CA ALA A 183 -5.70 -9.27 -11.64
C ALA A 183 -4.73 -8.32 -12.34
N ILE A 184 -5.27 -7.58 -13.30
CA ILE A 184 -4.57 -6.53 -14.03
C ILE A 184 -5.26 -5.20 -13.72
N PHE A 185 -4.53 -4.27 -13.11
CA PHE A 185 -5.00 -2.92 -12.83
C PHE A 185 -4.34 -1.96 -13.82
N HIS A 186 -5.11 -1.53 -14.81
CA HIS A 186 -4.68 -0.56 -15.81
C HIS A 186 -4.98 0.86 -15.32
N LEU A 187 -3.93 1.63 -15.03
CA LEU A 187 -4.04 3.01 -14.60
C LEU A 187 -3.90 3.93 -15.82
N VAL A 188 -5.02 4.49 -16.25
CA VAL A 188 -5.09 5.39 -17.41
C VAL A 188 -4.16 6.59 -17.21
N THR A 189 -3.31 6.89 -18.19
CA THR A 189 -2.37 8.03 -18.16
C THR A 189 -3.09 9.35 -17.85
N ALA A 190 -2.45 10.22 -17.07
CA ALA A 190 -2.95 11.58 -16.85
C ALA A 190 -3.16 12.35 -18.18
N ALA A 191 -2.45 12.00 -19.26
CA ALA A 191 -2.67 12.61 -20.57
C ALA A 191 -4.11 12.42 -21.12
N MET A 192 -4.88 11.47 -20.59
CA MET A 192 -6.29 11.25 -20.94
C MET A 192 -7.21 11.71 -19.80
N GLY A 193 -7.85 12.87 -19.94
CA GLY A 193 -8.83 13.38 -18.98
C GLY A 193 -8.27 14.04 -17.73
N ALA A 194 -6.95 14.09 -17.55
CA ALA A 194 -6.28 14.79 -16.44
C ALA A 194 -4.98 15.48 -16.91
N GLU A 195 -4.96 15.99 -18.15
CA GLU A 195 -3.76 16.54 -18.78
C GLU A 195 -3.07 17.67 -17.99
N PRO A 196 -3.78 18.53 -17.22
CA PRO A 196 -3.12 19.46 -16.32
C PRO A 196 -2.09 18.80 -15.38
N PHE A 197 -2.31 17.55 -14.98
CA PHE A 197 -1.44 16.76 -14.11
C PHE A 197 -0.34 15.97 -14.83
N TYR A 198 -0.41 15.88 -16.15
CA TYR A 198 0.65 15.31 -16.97
C TYR A 198 1.86 16.25 -16.91
N SER A 199 3.07 15.71 -16.72
CA SER A 199 4.35 16.42 -16.41
C SER A 199 4.52 16.94 -14.97
N LEU A 200 3.45 17.14 -14.21
CA LEU A 200 3.52 17.77 -12.89
C LEU A 200 4.15 16.91 -11.78
N LEU A 201 4.15 15.59 -11.95
CA LEU A 201 4.25 14.65 -10.83
C LEU A 201 5.45 13.70 -10.90
N THR A 202 6.35 13.84 -11.89
CA THR A 202 7.50 12.93 -12.06
C THR A 202 8.82 13.64 -12.32
N ASN A 203 9.84 13.23 -11.56
CA ASN A 203 11.24 13.63 -11.68
C ASN A 203 11.72 13.57 -13.14
N VAL A 204 12.06 14.74 -13.71
CA VAL A 204 13.21 15.11 -14.58
C VAL A 204 13.64 14.17 -15.75
N THR A 205 13.03 13.02 -15.96
CA THR A 205 13.54 11.95 -16.87
C THR A 205 12.53 11.46 -17.88
N ARG A 206 11.26 11.88 -17.82
CA ARG A 206 10.25 11.52 -18.83
C ARG A 206 10.08 12.68 -19.81
N THR A 207 10.73 12.54 -20.96
CA THR A 207 10.67 13.45 -22.12
C THR A 207 9.51 13.13 -23.07
N GLU A 208 8.68 12.16 -22.72
CA GLU A 208 7.60 11.63 -23.56
C GLU A 208 6.44 12.62 -23.70
N SER A 209 6.03 12.91 -24.93
CA SER A 209 4.92 13.83 -25.20
C SER A 209 3.58 13.27 -24.69
N PRO A 210 2.61 14.14 -24.32
CA PRO A 210 1.26 13.69 -23.96
C PRO A 210 0.62 12.81 -25.06
N GLY A 211 0.88 13.09 -26.33
CA GLY A 211 0.40 12.29 -27.45
C GLY A 211 0.93 10.85 -27.43
N PHE A 212 2.24 10.69 -27.25
CA PHE A 212 2.87 9.38 -27.12
C PHE A 212 2.32 8.61 -25.90
N ALA A 213 2.12 9.29 -24.77
CA ALA A 213 1.54 8.67 -23.59
C ALA A 213 0.14 8.10 -23.82
N ARG A 214 -0.71 8.82 -24.55
CA ARG A 214 -2.07 8.35 -24.92
C ARG A 214 -2.00 7.10 -25.81
N GLU A 215 -1.13 7.13 -26.82
CA GLU A 215 -0.97 6.01 -27.75
C GLU A 215 -0.49 4.75 -27.02
N VAL A 216 0.56 4.87 -26.21
CA VAL A 216 1.08 3.75 -25.43
C VAL A 216 0.07 3.25 -24.41
N ASP A 217 -0.71 4.14 -23.77
CA ASP A 217 -1.76 3.74 -22.83
C ASP A 217 -2.82 2.88 -23.52
N MET A 218 -3.34 3.31 -24.68
CA MET A 218 -4.32 2.55 -25.45
C MET A 218 -3.78 1.20 -25.92
N LYS A 219 -2.54 1.16 -26.43
CA LYS A 219 -1.87 -0.10 -26.81
C LYS A 219 -1.72 -1.04 -25.62
N THR A 220 -1.27 -0.51 -24.48
CA THR A 220 -1.09 -1.26 -23.23
C THR A 220 -2.42 -1.82 -22.74
N GLN A 221 -3.50 -1.04 -22.81
CA GLN A 221 -4.83 -1.53 -22.46
C GLN A 221 -5.26 -2.68 -23.39
N GLY A 222 -4.99 -2.52 -24.70
CA GLY A 222 -5.34 -3.49 -25.72
C GLY A 222 -4.66 -4.86 -25.56
N VAL A 223 -3.39 -4.90 -25.13
CA VAL A 223 -2.65 -6.16 -24.99
C VAL A 223 -3.17 -7.02 -23.83
N TRP A 224 -3.80 -6.41 -22.83
CA TRP A 224 -4.42 -7.11 -21.70
C TRP A 224 -5.88 -7.53 -21.96
N ASN A 225 -6.46 -7.18 -23.11
CA ASN A 225 -7.80 -7.63 -23.48
C ASN A 225 -7.89 -9.16 -23.45
N GLY A 226 -8.96 -9.69 -22.86
CA GLY A 226 -9.19 -11.12 -22.68
C GLY A 226 -8.87 -11.64 -21.28
N HIS A 227 -8.12 -10.91 -20.45
CA HIS A 227 -7.96 -11.29 -19.05
C HIS A 227 -9.28 -11.07 -18.28
N PRO A 228 -9.81 -12.07 -17.53
CA PRO A 228 -11.14 -12.01 -16.91
C PRO A 228 -11.24 -10.95 -15.80
N ARG A 229 -10.12 -10.55 -15.23
CA ARG A 229 -9.99 -9.54 -14.17
C ARG A 229 -9.09 -8.39 -14.60
N HIS A 230 -9.42 -7.80 -15.74
CA HIS A 230 -8.79 -6.58 -16.25
C HIS A 230 -9.62 -5.36 -15.83
N TYR A 231 -9.10 -4.60 -14.86
CA TYR A 231 -9.77 -3.43 -14.31
C TYR A 231 -9.10 -2.16 -14.83
N VAL A 232 -9.89 -1.30 -15.45
CA VAL A 232 -9.43 -0.04 -16.03
C VAL A 232 -9.83 1.09 -15.10
N ILE A 233 -8.83 1.78 -14.54
CA ILE A 233 -9.02 2.89 -13.60
C ILE A 233 -8.73 4.20 -14.34
N ASP A 234 -9.80 4.85 -14.78
CA ASP A 234 -9.78 6.13 -15.51
C ASP A 234 -9.48 7.35 -14.61
N ASN A 235 -9.51 8.55 -15.18
CA ASN A 235 -9.33 9.81 -14.47
C ASN A 235 -10.66 10.54 -14.22
N SER A 236 -11.77 9.82 -14.03
CA SER A 236 -13.10 10.41 -13.77
C SER A 236 -13.22 11.08 -12.40
N THR A 237 -12.26 10.83 -11.51
CA THR A 237 -12.14 11.40 -10.16
C THR A 237 -10.81 12.12 -10.03
N ASP A 238 -10.65 12.89 -8.94
CA ASP A 238 -9.33 13.39 -8.54
C ASP A 238 -8.32 12.26 -8.31
N PHE A 239 -7.04 12.63 -8.15
CA PHE A 239 -5.96 11.66 -8.01
C PHE A 239 -6.16 10.76 -6.77
N GLU A 240 -6.60 11.31 -5.65
CA GLU A 240 -6.91 10.54 -4.44
C GLU A 240 -8.08 9.56 -4.67
N GLY A 241 -9.18 10.00 -5.29
CA GLY A 241 -10.30 9.15 -5.64
C GLY A 241 -9.93 8.04 -6.62
N LYS A 242 -8.97 8.30 -7.53
CA LYS A 242 -8.45 7.29 -8.44
C LYS A 242 -7.68 6.20 -7.69
N LEU A 243 -6.77 6.60 -6.81
CA LEU A 243 -6.00 5.67 -5.98
C LEU A 243 -6.88 4.89 -5.00
N ALA A 244 -7.93 5.52 -4.48
CA ALA A 244 -8.93 4.84 -3.65
C ALA A 244 -9.64 3.73 -4.43
N ARG A 245 -10.09 3.98 -5.67
CA ARG A 245 -10.70 2.94 -6.52
C ARG A 245 -9.77 1.76 -6.79
N VAL A 246 -8.46 2.01 -6.97
CA VAL A 246 -7.46 0.93 -7.08
C VAL A 246 -7.42 0.09 -5.81
N GLN A 247 -7.40 0.74 -4.65
CA GLN A 247 -7.40 0.05 -3.35
C GLN A 247 -8.70 -0.73 -3.11
N ASP A 248 -9.85 -0.18 -3.49
CA ASP A 248 -11.16 -0.84 -3.36
C ASP A 248 -11.24 -2.13 -4.19
N GLU A 249 -10.70 -2.10 -5.42
CA GLU A 249 -10.60 -3.28 -6.27
C GLU A 249 -9.65 -4.32 -5.68
N ALA A 250 -8.49 -3.87 -5.16
CA ALA A 250 -7.53 -4.72 -4.50
C ALA A 250 -8.11 -5.39 -3.25
N ALA A 251 -8.89 -4.65 -2.45
CA ALA A 251 -9.58 -5.16 -1.28
C ALA A 251 -10.59 -6.25 -1.67
N ARG A 252 -11.40 -6.00 -2.70
CA ARG A 252 -12.38 -6.97 -3.22
C ARG A 252 -11.72 -8.25 -3.68
N LEU A 253 -10.59 -8.14 -4.39
CA LEU A 253 -9.84 -9.30 -4.89
C LEU A 253 -9.42 -10.22 -3.75
N VAL A 254 -9.01 -9.65 -2.61
CA VAL A 254 -8.52 -10.42 -1.46
C VAL A 254 -9.60 -10.74 -0.42
N GLY A 255 -10.86 -10.34 -0.65
CA GLY A 255 -11.96 -10.54 0.29
C GLY A 255 -11.95 -9.61 1.50
N LEU A 256 -11.24 -8.48 1.43
CA LEU A 256 -11.29 -7.44 2.44
C LEU A 256 -12.49 -6.50 2.22
N PRO A 257 -13.05 -5.91 3.28
CA PRO A 257 -14.13 -4.94 3.15
C PRO A 257 -13.67 -3.69 2.39
N GLN A 258 -14.56 -3.13 1.59
CA GLN A 258 -14.36 -1.80 1.00
C GLN A 258 -14.59 -0.77 2.10
N LEU A 259 -13.53 -0.04 2.46
CA LEU A 259 -13.56 0.90 3.58
C LEU A 259 -14.01 2.29 3.09
N PRO A 260 -14.79 3.03 3.88
CA PRO A 260 -15.17 4.38 3.52
C PRO A 260 -13.95 5.28 3.33
N ARG A 261 -14.07 6.28 2.46
CA ARG A 261 -12.97 7.19 2.13
C ARG A 261 -12.67 8.15 3.28
N GLY A 262 -11.41 8.60 3.34
CA GLY A 262 -10.91 9.54 4.33
C GLY A 262 -10.50 8.87 5.64
N ALA A 263 -10.09 9.69 6.61
CA ALA A 263 -9.73 9.22 7.92
C ALA A 263 -10.08 10.25 8.99
N ASP A 264 -10.69 9.76 10.05
CA ASP A 264 -10.96 10.54 11.26
C ASP A 264 -9.96 10.14 12.34
N ARG A 265 -9.65 11.08 13.25
CA ARG A 265 -8.64 10.87 14.29
C ARG A 265 -9.18 11.30 15.65
N TRP A 266 -8.78 10.59 16.70
CA TRP A 266 -9.14 10.89 18.09
C TRP A 266 -7.92 10.74 18.98
N PHE A 267 -7.88 11.48 20.09
CA PHE A 267 -6.96 11.18 21.18
C PHE A 267 -7.44 9.94 21.94
N LEU A 268 -6.51 9.17 22.51
CA LEU A 268 -6.82 8.15 23.51
C LEU A 268 -6.51 8.71 24.90
N ARG A 269 -7.46 8.59 25.82
CA ARG A 269 -7.32 9.11 27.20
C ARG A 269 -6.33 8.31 28.02
N LYS A 270 -6.13 7.03 27.68
CA LYS A 270 -5.23 6.11 28.36
C LYS A 270 -4.36 5.37 27.36
N LYS A 271 -3.19 4.95 27.84
CA LYS A 271 -2.29 4.06 27.13
C LYS A 271 -3.01 2.73 26.82
N PRO A 272 -3.20 2.38 25.53
CA PRO A 272 -3.78 1.10 25.16
C PRO A 272 -2.85 -0.03 25.55
N LYS A 273 -3.43 -1.13 26.06
CA LYS A 273 -2.70 -2.36 26.39
C LYS A 273 -2.93 -3.35 25.24
N PRO A 274 -1.91 -3.72 24.45
CA PRO A 274 -2.10 -4.64 23.33
C PRO A 274 -2.78 -5.96 23.74
N ASP A 275 -2.48 -6.44 24.96
CA ASP A 275 -3.07 -7.66 25.53
C ASP A 275 -4.58 -7.54 25.80
N SER A 276 -5.15 -6.33 25.81
CA SER A 276 -6.60 -6.13 25.96
C SER A 276 -7.33 -6.10 24.62
N PHE A 277 -6.63 -6.21 23.49
CA PHE A 277 -7.28 -6.18 22.18
C PHE A 277 -7.96 -7.53 21.96
N THR A 278 -9.29 -7.51 21.81
CA THR A 278 -10.10 -8.73 21.59
C THR A 278 -10.19 -9.10 20.11
N VAL A 279 -9.35 -8.51 19.27
CA VAL A 279 -9.28 -8.74 17.82
C VAL A 279 -7.83 -8.95 17.39
N PRO A 280 -7.59 -9.73 16.32
CA PRO A 280 -6.26 -9.81 15.72
C PRO A 280 -5.78 -8.43 15.27
N PHE A 281 -4.49 -8.15 15.50
CA PHE A 281 -3.88 -6.88 15.10
C PHE A 281 -2.46 -7.08 14.55
N GLU A 282 -2.06 -6.16 13.69
CA GLU A 282 -0.71 -6.05 13.15
C GLU A 282 0.06 -4.94 13.87
N LYS A 283 1.27 -5.26 14.36
CA LYS A 283 2.15 -4.29 15.02
C LYS A 283 3.23 -3.83 14.06
N THR A 284 3.35 -2.52 13.87
CA THR A 284 4.40 -1.92 13.04
C THR A 284 5.13 -0.81 13.79
N GLN A 285 6.42 -0.65 13.54
CA GLN A 285 7.18 0.53 13.97
C GLN A 285 7.46 1.40 12.76
N VAL A 286 7.32 2.70 12.93
CA VAL A 286 7.54 3.69 11.86
C VAL A 286 8.46 4.79 12.38
N ARG A 287 9.52 5.08 11.63
CA ARG A 287 10.38 6.25 11.82
C ARG A 287 10.18 7.19 10.64
N LYS A 288 9.80 8.44 10.90
CA LYS A 288 9.66 9.48 9.87
C LYS A 288 10.70 10.57 10.06
N VAL A 289 11.33 10.95 8.96
CA VAL A 289 12.27 12.07 8.88
C VAL A 289 11.70 13.07 7.88
N TYR A 290 11.33 14.25 8.37
CA TYR A 290 10.87 15.33 7.51
C TYR A 290 12.06 15.93 6.77
N LEU A 291 11.87 16.21 5.49
CA LEU A 291 12.88 16.75 4.60
C LEU A 291 12.58 18.23 4.32
N MET A 292 13.62 18.98 4.00
CA MET A 292 13.47 20.36 3.54
C MET A 292 12.57 20.42 2.29
N ASN A 293 11.59 21.32 2.32
CA ASN A 293 10.72 21.60 1.18
C ASN A 293 11.49 22.46 0.17
N VAL A 294 12.08 21.82 -0.85
CA VAL A 294 12.68 22.54 -1.98
C VAL A 294 11.60 22.68 -3.05
N GLY A 295 10.97 23.85 -3.12
CA GLY A 295 10.08 24.19 -4.24
C GLY A 295 10.88 24.13 -5.54
N ARG A 296 10.34 23.46 -6.56
CA ARG A 296 10.98 23.36 -7.87
C ARG A 296 10.07 23.99 -8.93
N PRO A 297 10.60 24.86 -9.80
CA PRO A 297 9.87 25.23 -11.01
C PRO A 297 9.74 24.01 -11.91
N LEU A 298 8.56 23.84 -12.49
CA LEU A 298 8.32 22.81 -13.50
C LEU A 298 8.88 23.25 -14.86
N PRO A 299 9.13 22.31 -15.78
CA PRO A 299 9.62 22.63 -17.13
C PRO A 299 8.72 23.59 -17.92
N ASP A 300 7.43 23.66 -17.58
CA ASP A 300 6.42 24.54 -18.19
C ASP A 300 6.25 25.89 -17.47
N GLY A 301 7.09 26.19 -16.49
CA GLY A 301 7.08 27.46 -15.75
C GLY A 301 6.11 27.53 -14.57
N ARG A 302 5.27 26.51 -14.34
CA ARG A 302 4.41 26.43 -13.16
C ARG A 302 5.25 26.24 -11.89
N LYS A 303 4.83 26.81 -10.75
CA LYS A 303 5.48 26.54 -9.47
C LYS A 303 4.72 25.46 -8.71
N VAL A 304 5.49 24.64 -8.02
CA VAL A 304 4.98 23.64 -7.08
C VAL A 304 5.39 24.06 -5.70
N SER A 305 4.39 24.30 -4.85
CA SER A 305 4.60 24.38 -3.41
C SER A 305 4.55 22.98 -2.82
N VAL A 306 5.47 22.68 -1.91
CA VAL A 306 5.49 21.42 -1.17
C VAL A 306 4.98 21.71 0.22
N GLU A 307 3.84 21.13 0.58
CA GLU A 307 3.21 21.31 1.90
C GLU A 307 4.00 20.54 2.95
N TYR A 308 4.24 19.25 2.68
CA TYR A 308 5.12 18.43 3.47
C TYR A 308 5.88 17.42 2.61
N ASN A 309 7.05 17.04 3.11
CA ASN A 309 7.97 16.13 2.47
C ASN A 309 8.67 15.30 3.54
N TYR A 310 8.59 13.97 3.47
CA TYR A 310 9.26 13.11 4.44
C TYR A 310 9.62 11.75 3.85
N VAL A 311 10.66 11.16 4.42
CA VAL A 311 10.97 9.74 4.22
C VAL A 311 10.56 8.97 5.47
N GLU A 312 10.06 7.76 5.28
CA GLU A 312 9.69 6.87 6.37
C GLU A 312 10.34 5.49 6.21
N GLU A 313 10.81 4.96 7.33
CA GLU A 313 11.18 3.56 7.52
C GLU A 313 10.07 2.88 8.30
N ARG A 314 9.61 1.71 7.84
CA ARG A 314 8.62 0.88 8.51
C ARG A 314 9.18 -0.50 8.75
N SER A 315 9.14 -0.98 9.98
CA SER A 315 9.48 -2.35 10.33
C SER A 315 8.26 -3.13 10.85
N GLN A 316 8.14 -4.37 10.40
CA GLN A 316 7.09 -5.33 10.75
C GLN A 316 7.64 -6.75 10.56
N ASP A 317 7.52 -7.61 11.57
CA ASP A 317 7.93 -9.02 11.52
C ASP A 317 9.35 -9.25 10.95
N GLY A 318 10.32 -8.43 11.37
CA GLY A 318 11.71 -8.50 10.89
C GLY A 318 11.93 -8.00 9.46
N SER A 319 10.87 -7.64 8.74
CA SER A 319 10.96 -6.96 7.44
C SER A 319 11.01 -5.46 7.61
N VAL A 320 11.80 -4.78 6.78
CA VAL A 320 11.88 -3.32 6.73
C VAL A 320 11.50 -2.83 5.33
N ALA A 321 10.72 -1.76 5.26
CA ALA A 321 10.33 -1.09 4.03
C ALA A 321 10.55 0.42 4.16
N TYR A 322 10.91 1.06 3.06
CA TYR A 322 11.17 2.49 3.02
C TYR A 322 10.27 3.17 2.00
N ALA A 323 9.79 4.36 2.32
CA ALA A 323 8.99 5.17 1.42
C ALA A 323 9.34 6.65 1.52
N HIS A 324 9.05 7.38 0.44
CA HIS A 324 9.14 8.83 0.36
C HIS A 324 7.75 9.36 0.01
N THR A 325 7.23 10.27 0.84
CA THR A 325 5.94 10.93 0.65
C THR A 325 6.14 12.44 0.49
N SER A 326 5.48 13.03 -0.49
CA SER A 326 5.45 14.48 -0.73
C SER A 326 4.05 14.91 -1.12
N LYS A 327 3.49 15.86 -0.38
CA LYS A 327 2.24 16.53 -0.75
C LYS A 327 2.57 17.83 -1.45
N GLN A 328 2.10 17.92 -2.69
CA GLN A 328 2.38 19.03 -3.60
C GLN A 328 1.10 19.77 -3.89
N ARG A 329 1.16 21.10 -3.84
CA ARG A 329 0.08 22.00 -4.26
C ARG A 329 0.59 22.91 -5.36
N LEU A 330 -0.18 22.94 -6.44
CA LEU A 330 0.07 23.71 -7.64
C LEU A 330 -0.51 25.12 -7.49
N ASP A 331 0.04 26.06 -8.24
CA ASP A 331 -0.41 27.46 -8.23
C ASP A 331 -1.88 27.62 -8.66
N ASP A 332 -2.42 26.66 -9.43
CA ASP A 332 -3.82 26.61 -9.87
C ASP A 332 -4.78 25.97 -8.84
N GLY A 333 -4.27 25.64 -7.65
CA GLY A 333 -5.04 25.09 -6.53
C GLY A 333 -5.14 23.57 -6.51
N HIS A 334 -4.64 22.87 -7.54
CA HIS A 334 -4.66 21.42 -7.54
C HIS A 334 -3.62 20.82 -6.58
N GLU A 335 -3.97 19.68 -5.98
CA GLU A 335 -3.13 18.99 -4.99
C GLU A 335 -2.93 17.51 -5.35
N ALA A 336 -1.77 16.99 -4.99
CA ALA A 336 -1.49 15.56 -5.08
C ALA A 336 -0.56 15.11 -3.94
N GLU A 337 -0.91 14.01 -3.29
CA GLU A 337 -0.02 13.32 -2.37
C GLU A 337 0.70 12.16 -3.10
N LEU A 338 1.97 12.39 -3.39
CA LEU A 338 2.82 11.41 -4.04
C LEU A 338 3.52 10.54 -3.01
N LYS A 339 3.52 9.24 -3.24
CA LYS A 339 4.23 8.26 -2.42
C LYS A 339 5.02 7.33 -3.33
N ARG A 340 6.24 6.97 -2.96
CA ARG A 340 7.01 5.94 -3.67
C ARG A 340 7.82 5.09 -2.71
N ILE A 341 8.05 3.85 -3.10
CA ILE A 341 8.98 2.95 -2.41
C ILE A 341 10.40 3.43 -2.73
N ILE A 342 11.27 3.41 -1.73
CA ILE A 342 12.70 3.73 -1.87
C ILE A 342 13.52 2.58 -1.26
N ASP A 343 14.82 2.53 -1.58
CA ASP A 343 15.73 1.59 -0.93
C ASP A 343 16.33 2.18 0.35
N ALA A 344 17.04 1.34 1.10
CA ALA A 344 17.70 1.75 2.35
C ALA A 344 18.76 2.84 2.09
N ARG A 345 19.50 2.75 0.99
CA ARG A 345 20.58 3.70 0.66
C ARG A 345 20.01 5.10 0.43
N GLU A 346 18.94 5.21 -0.34
CA GLU A 346 18.25 6.46 -0.62
C GLU A 346 17.59 7.02 0.66
N PHE A 347 16.98 6.16 1.48
CA PHE A 347 16.44 6.58 2.78
C PHE A 347 17.51 7.24 3.65
N TYR A 348 18.63 6.55 3.90
CA TYR A 348 19.70 7.08 4.74
C TYR A 348 20.32 8.33 4.15
N SER A 349 20.64 8.32 2.85
CA SER A 349 21.17 9.49 2.13
C SER A 349 20.28 10.71 2.30
N ARG A 350 18.97 10.60 2.04
CA ARG A 350 18.02 11.70 2.20
C ARG A 350 17.85 12.12 3.65
N SER A 351 17.75 11.16 4.57
CA SER A 351 17.58 11.44 5.99
C SER A 351 18.76 12.20 6.60
N THR A 352 19.97 12.05 6.04
CA THR A 352 21.17 12.74 6.54
C THR A 352 21.40 14.06 5.81
N THR A 353 21.18 14.11 4.49
CA THR A 353 21.56 15.28 3.67
C THR A 353 20.44 16.30 3.48
N MET A 354 19.18 15.88 3.62
CA MET A 354 18.01 16.70 3.33
C MET A 354 17.06 16.87 4.53
N ALA A 355 17.40 16.35 5.71
CA ALA A 355 16.55 16.51 6.89
C ALA A 355 16.29 17.98 7.19
N ASP A 356 15.04 18.30 7.50
CA ASP A 356 14.63 19.64 7.91
C ASP A 356 15.04 19.87 9.38
N PRO A 357 16.01 20.76 9.67
CA PRO A 357 16.50 20.98 11.03
C PRO A 357 15.44 21.62 11.94
N SER A 358 14.36 22.19 11.37
CA SER A 358 13.25 22.75 12.14
C SER A 358 12.23 21.70 12.61
N ARG A 359 12.33 20.46 12.13
CA ARG A 359 11.39 19.38 12.45
C ARG A 359 12.12 18.22 13.13
N LYS A 360 11.51 17.66 14.18
CA LYS A 360 12.02 16.48 14.84
C LYS A 360 11.65 15.21 14.07
N GLU A 361 12.50 14.19 14.20
CA GLU A 361 12.12 12.84 13.80
C GLU A 361 10.91 12.36 14.60
N VAL A 362 10.03 11.62 13.92
CA VAL A 362 8.82 11.09 14.53
C VAL A 362 8.92 9.57 14.59
N PHE A 363 8.80 9.01 15.79
CA PHE A 363 8.73 7.58 16.00
C PHE A 363 7.32 7.17 16.39
N GLN A 364 6.81 6.12 15.76
CA GLN A 364 5.47 5.61 15.98
C GLN A 364 5.47 4.10 16.15
N THR A 365 4.77 3.62 17.17
CA THR A 365 4.30 2.24 17.20
C THR A 365 2.84 2.22 16.81
N ARG A 366 2.48 1.46 15.77
CA ARG A 366 1.11 1.36 15.27
C ARG A 366 0.55 -0.04 15.48
N TYR A 367 -0.69 -0.12 15.94
CA TYR A 367 -1.47 -1.34 16.05
C TYR A 367 -2.67 -1.23 15.13
N SER A 368 -2.71 -2.05 14.09
CA SER A 368 -3.72 -2.00 13.03
C SER A 368 -4.65 -3.20 13.13
N PHE A 369 -5.96 -2.97 13.12
CA PHE A 369 -6.96 -4.03 13.25
C PHE A 369 -8.27 -3.63 12.59
N LEU A 370 -9.14 -4.61 12.36
CA LEU A 370 -10.51 -4.40 11.90
C LEU A 370 -11.48 -4.47 13.08
N TRP A 371 -12.45 -3.57 13.12
CA TRP A 371 -13.54 -3.55 14.10
C TRP A 371 -14.80 -3.00 13.43
N ALA A 372 -15.95 -3.67 13.60
CA ALA A 372 -17.23 -3.25 13.00
C ALA A 372 -17.13 -2.93 11.49
N GLN A 373 -16.40 -3.77 10.73
CA GLN A 373 -16.11 -3.57 9.30
C GLN A 373 -15.35 -2.28 8.94
N GLN A 374 -14.67 -1.68 9.92
CA GLN A 374 -13.83 -0.49 9.76
C GLN A 374 -12.39 -0.80 10.14
N ALA A 375 -11.43 -0.21 9.43
CA ALA A 375 -10.03 -0.30 9.81
C ALA A 375 -9.68 0.80 10.82
N PHE A 376 -9.05 0.38 11.91
CA PHE A 376 -8.53 1.25 12.94
C PHE A 376 -7.02 1.10 13.06
N VAL A 377 -6.35 2.21 13.37
CA VAL A 377 -4.93 2.24 13.69
C VAL A 377 -4.74 3.01 14.99
N VAL A 378 -4.35 2.31 16.05
CA VAL A 378 -3.87 2.93 17.27
C VAL A 378 -2.41 3.32 17.06
N ILE A 379 -2.08 4.59 17.27
CA ILE A 379 -0.75 5.15 17.04
C ILE A 379 -0.22 5.68 18.37
N HIS A 380 0.90 5.12 18.82
CA HIS A 380 1.70 5.66 19.91
C HIS A 380 2.83 6.50 19.31
N HIS A 381 2.81 7.82 19.52
CA HIS A 381 3.87 8.74 19.11
C HIS A 381 4.85 8.93 20.27
N HIS A 382 6.15 8.76 20.02
CA HIS A 382 7.19 8.98 21.02
C HIS A 382 8.38 9.78 20.45
N SER A 383 9.00 10.59 21.30
CA SER A 383 10.01 11.61 20.94
C SER A 383 11.40 11.05 20.62
N ASP A 384 11.67 9.79 20.98
CA ASP A 384 12.93 9.09 20.74
C ASP A 384 12.70 7.57 20.89
N ALA A 385 13.41 6.75 20.12
CA ALA A 385 13.43 5.30 20.28
C ALA A 385 14.12 4.85 21.59
N LYS A 386 14.98 5.69 22.20
CA LYS A 386 15.83 5.31 23.33
C LYS A 386 15.42 5.90 24.68
N THR A 387 14.92 7.14 24.75
CA THR A 387 14.92 7.87 26.04
C THR A 387 13.64 7.74 26.88
N LYS A 388 12.48 7.26 26.40
CA LYS A 388 11.21 7.19 27.19
C LYS A 388 10.80 8.48 27.94
N PHE A 389 11.53 9.59 27.76
CA PHE A 389 11.29 10.87 28.43
C PHE A 389 10.72 11.85 27.40
N GLY A 390 9.42 12.08 27.49
CA GLY A 390 8.65 12.97 26.64
C GLY A 390 7.15 12.68 26.78
N PRO A 391 6.25 13.61 26.37
CA PRO A 391 4.82 13.34 26.38
C PRO A 391 4.50 12.17 25.44
N GLU A 392 4.01 11.06 25.99
CA GLU A 392 3.46 9.95 25.19
C GLU A 392 2.10 10.40 24.64
N LEU A 393 1.96 10.42 23.31
CA LEU A 393 0.70 10.74 22.66
C LEU A 393 0.11 9.49 22.01
N PHE A 394 -1.16 9.22 22.29
CA PHE A 394 -1.88 8.11 21.70
C PHE A 394 -3.05 8.63 20.89
N THR A 395 -3.11 8.22 19.63
CA THR A 395 -4.21 8.59 18.74
C THR A 395 -4.81 7.38 18.07
N LEU A 396 -6.13 7.37 17.92
CA LEU A 396 -6.87 6.40 17.14
C LEU A 396 -7.17 7.01 15.78
N ARG A 397 -6.76 6.35 14.69
CA ARG A 397 -7.17 6.69 13.33
C ARG A 397 -8.20 5.67 12.85
N ARG A 398 -9.36 6.13 12.38
CA ARG A 398 -10.36 5.32 11.68
C ARG A 398 -10.27 5.61 10.19
N GLN A 399 -10.26 4.59 9.35
CA GLN A 399 -10.31 4.74 7.89
C GLN A 399 -11.76 4.84 7.41
N ALA A 400 -12.41 5.94 7.78
CA ALA A 400 -13.72 6.37 7.32
C ALA A 400 -13.91 7.84 7.70
N LYS A 401 -14.55 8.63 6.84
CA LYS A 401 -14.93 10.02 7.11
C LYS A 401 -16.43 10.14 7.35
N GLY A 402 -16.81 10.65 8.53
CA GLY A 402 -18.20 10.87 8.91
C GLY A 402 -18.94 9.63 9.42
N GLY A 403 -20.21 9.80 9.80
CA GLY A 403 -20.99 8.78 10.52
C GLY A 403 -20.55 8.61 11.97
N ILE A 404 -21.44 8.07 12.82
CA ILE A 404 -21.14 7.82 14.23
C ILE A 404 -20.16 6.64 14.32
N PRO A 405 -18.93 6.83 14.84
CA PRO A 405 -17.97 5.75 14.98
C PRO A 405 -18.41 4.75 16.05
N GLU A 406 -18.36 3.46 15.71
CA GLU A 406 -18.43 2.38 16.70
C GLU A 406 -17.03 2.07 17.19
N PHE A 407 -16.67 2.60 18.36
CA PHE A 407 -15.34 2.39 18.92
C PHE A 407 -15.21 1.03 19.60
N PRO A 408 -14.05 0.38 19.50
CA PRO A 408 -13.80 -0.85 20.24
C PRO A 408 -13.87 -0.61 21.76
N PRO A 409 -14.57 -1.45 22.53
CA PRO A 409 -14.78 -1.25 23.96
C PRO A 409 -13.48 -1.34 24.78
N PHE A 410 -12.43 -1.93 24.21
CA PHE A 410 -11.10 -2.02 24.80
C PHE A 410 -10.26 -0.75 24.63
N LEU A 411 -10.79 0.32 24.01
CA LEU A 411 -10.12 1.61 23.86
C LEU A 411 -10.84 2.72 24.62
N ASP A 412 -10.07 3.52 25.35
CA ASP A 412 -10.57 4.72 26.04
C ASP A 412 -10.44 5.93 25.12
N VAL A 413 -11.44 6.13 24.26
CA VAL A 413 -11.44 7.17 23.22
C VAL A 413 -11.81 8.53 23.78
N GLY A 414 -11.00 9.53 23.43
CA GLY A 414 -11.14 10.92 23.84
C GLY A 414 -11.71 11.82 22.76
N GLU A 415 -11.21 13.05 22.74
CA GLU A 415 -11.68 14.11 21.84
C GLU A 415 -11.29 13.83 20.39
N HIS A 416 -12.16 14.27 19.48
CA HIS A 416 -11.93 14.24 18.04
C HIS A 416 -10.86 15.27 17.64
N ILE A 417 -10.02 14.92 16.67
CA ILE A 417 -8.95 15.76 16.15
C ILE A 417 -9.41 16.32 14.81
N GLU A 418 -9.76 17.62 14.78
CA GLU A 418 -10.33 18.29 13.61
C GLU A 418 -9.28 18.69 12.56
N ASP A 419 -8.04 18.97 12.97
CA ASP A 419 -6.95 19.44 12.09
C ASP A 419 -5.72 18.52 12.11
N GLU A 420 -5.14 18.25 10.93
CA GLU A 420 -3.89 17.47 10.81
C GLU A 420 -2.67 18.20 11.38
N ASP A 421 -2.69 19.54 11.42
CA ASP A 421 -1.60 20.38 11.93
C ASP A 421 -1.48 20.36 13.46
N GLY A 422 -2.48 19.87 14.18
CA GLY A 422 -2.58 19.90 15.64
C GLY A 422 -1.97 18.72 16.39
N LEU A 423 -1.36 17.75 15.70
CA LEU A 423 -0.85 16.51 16.32
C LEU A 423 0.48 16.66 17.08
N PHE A 424 1.10 17.84 17.06
CA PHE A 424 2.29 18.12 17.83
C PHE A 424 2.13 19.43 18.63
N PRO A 425 2.37 19.43 19.96
CA PRO A 425 2.44 20.65 20.75
C PRO A 425 3.74 21.46 20.49
N PHE A 426 4.45 21.19 19.39
CA PHE A 426 5.65 21.91 19.00
C PHE A 426 5.28 22.85 17.85
N PRO A 427 5.40 24.18 18.05
CA PRO A 427 4.92 25.16 17.08
C PRO A 427 5.63 24.96 15.73
N THR A 428 4.85 24.70 14.67
CA THR A 428 5.34 24.50 13.30
C THR A 428 5.62 25.80 12.55
N ARG A 429 5.37 26.96 13.17
CA ARG A 429 5.88 28.30 12.80
C ARG A 429 5.43 29.32 13.85
N PRO A 430 6.16 30.42 14.10
CA PRO A 430 5.57 31.57 14.77
C PRO A 430 4.49 32.13 13.85
N SER A 431 3.26 32.23 14.37
CA SER A 431 2.18 33.00 13.74
C SER A 431 2.66 34.44 13.50
N PRO A 432 2.46 35.03 12.31
CA PRO A 432 2.78 36.43 12.10
C PRO A 432 1.90 37.26 13.04
N THR A 433 2.55 37.96 13.97
CA THR A 433 1.92 38.96 14.81
C THR A 433 1.14 39.92 13.93
N LYS A 434 -0.18 39.96 14.09
CA LYS A 434 -1.01 41.05 13.56
C LYS A 434 -0.46 42.35 14.15
N SER A 435 0.20 43.15 13.31
CA SER A 435 0.51 44.53 13.67
C SER A 435 -0.82 45.26 13.80
N ASN A 436 -1.22 45.55 15.05
CA ASN A 436 -2.25 46.53 15.34
C ASN A 436 -1.74 47.90 14.89
N THR A 437 -2.14 48.34 13.71
CA THR A 437 -2.05 49.75 13.33
C THR A 437 -3.20 50.47 14.02
N THR A 438 -2.95 50.90 15.26
CA THR A 438 -3.82 51.85 15.95
C THR A 438 -3.70 53.19 15.24
N SER A 439 -4.74 53.56 14.49
CA SER A 439 -4.99 54.93 14.05
C SER A 439 -5.31 55.79 15.28
N MET A 440 -4.46 56.79 15.56
CA MET A 440 -4.81 57.96 16.35
C MET A 440 -4.17 59.19 15.71
N LYS A 441 -5.07 60.07 15.24
CA LYS A 441 -4.98 61.52 14.92
C LYS A 441 -3.62 62.14 14.60
#